data_AF-Q9SDW4-F1
#
_entry.id   AF-Q9SDW4-F1
#
_cell.length_a   1.000
_cell.length_b   1.000
_cell.length_c   1.000
_cell.angle_alpha   90.00
_cell.angle_beta   90.00
_cell.angle_gamma   90.00
#
_symmetry.space_group_name_H-M   'P 1'
#
loop_
_entity.id
_entity.type
_entity.pdbx_description
1 polymer ?
#
loop_
_entity_poly.entity_id
_entity_poly.type
_entity_poly.pdbx_seq_one_letter_code
_entity_poly.pdbx_strand_id
1 'polypeptide(L)'
;MAAFMFFLTIAAFTAPVYSSRAPLTSAAVRDPELVVQEVQRSLNVSRRRLGYLSCGTGNPIDDCWRCDPDWADNRQRLADCAIGFGKNAIGGRDGEIYVVTDSGDDDPVNPKTGTLRYAVIQEEPLWIIFKRDMVIQLKEELIMNSHKTIDGRGASVHISGGPCITIQYVTNIIIHGVHIHDCKQGGNAYVRDSPGHYGWRTVSDGDGVSIFGGSHVWVDHCTLSNCHDGLIDAIHGSTAITISNNYLSHHDKVMLLGHSDELTSDKSMQVTIAFNHFGEDLVQRMPRCRHGYFHVVNNDYTHWEMYAIGGSAAPTINSQGNRFLAPNDRFAKEVTKREDAQESEWKKWNWRSEGDQMLNGAFFTPSGAGASSSYAKASSLGARSSSLVGTITVSAGVLSCKKGSRC
;
A
#
# COMPACT_ATOMS: atom_id res chain seq x y z
N MET A 1 -13.67 58.28 53.34
CA MET A 1 -13.92 56.94 52.77
C MET A 1 -14.10 57.10 51.27
N ALA A 2 -13.03 56.91 50.50
CA ALA A 2 -13.04 57.04 49.05
C ALA A 2 -12.71 55.67 48.45
N ALA A 3 -13.61 55.17 47.59
CA ALA A 3 -13.53 53.87 46.97
C ALA A 3 -12.54 53.88 45.79
N PHE A 4 -11.58 52.95 45.81
CA PHE A 4 -10.73 52.65 44.66
C PHE A 4 -11.48 51.71 43.71
N MET A 5 -11.75 52.17 42.49
CA MET A 5 -12.12 51.32 41.35
C MET A 5 -10.85 50.71 40.76
N PHE A 6 -10.73 49.39 40.77
CA PHE A 6 -9.77 48.64 39.95
C PHE A 6 -10.49 48.20 38.67
N PHE A 7 -10.07 48.73 37.52
CA PHE A 7 -10.46 48.19 36.22
C PHE A 7 -9.60 46.95 35.93
N LEU A 8 -10.23 45.77 35.87
CA LEU A 8 -9.62 44.54 35.37
C LEU A 8 -9.93 44.45 33.87
N THR A 9 -8.94 44.72 33.01
CA THR A 9 -9.02 44.44 31.58
C THR A 9 -8.81 42.95 31.35
N ILE A 10 -9.90 42.21 31.12
CA ILE A 10 -9.84 40.83 30.65
C ILE A 10 -9.50 40.86 29.15
N ALA A 11 -8.25 40.59 28.81
CA ALA A 11 -7.88 40.24 27.45
C ALA A 11 -8.45 38.86 27.13
N ALA A 12 -9.48 38.80 26.29
CA ALA A 12 -10.01 37.56 25.77
C ALA A 12 -8.96 36.92 24.84
N PHE A 13 -8.27 35.90 25.33
CA PHE A 13 -7.53 34.98 24.47
C PHE A 13 -8.54 34.21 23.63
N THR A 14 -8.70 34.60 22.37
CA THR A 14 -9.37 33.79 21.37
C THR A 14 -8.50 32.58 21.07
N ALA A 15 -8.93 31.41 21.54
CA ALA A 15 -8.35 30.13 21.13
C ALA A 15 -8.40 30.03 19.59
N PRO A 16 -7.36 29.52 18.94
CA PRO A 16 -7.40 29.31 17.51
C PRO A 16 -8.49 28.28 17.21
N VAL A 17 -9.41 28.67 16.32
CA VAL A 17 -10.42 27.78 15.78
C VAL A 17 -9.69 26.67 15.03
N TYR A 18 -9.69 25.47 15.61
CA TYR A 18 -9.35 24.25 14.87
C TYR A 18 -10.30 24.18 13.67
N SER A 19 -9.77 24.40 12.47
CA SER A 19 -10.46 24.05 11.23
C SER A 19 -10.66 22.53 11.26
N SER A 20 -11.88 22.09 11.54
CA SER A 20 -12.25 20.69 11.50
C SER A 20 -12.08 20.18 10.07
N ARG A 21 -10.97 19.48 9.80
CA ARG A 21 -10.83 18.66 8.58
C ARG A 21 -12.03 17.72 8.51
N ALA A 22 -12.67 17.64 7.34
CA ALA A 22 -13.81 16.77 7.10
C ALA A 22 -13.47 15.30 7.48
N PRO A 23 -14.42 14.52 8.00
CA PRO A 23 -14.14 13.17 8.44
C PRO A 23 -13.71 12.29 7.25
N LEU A 24 -12.56 11.63 7.39
CA LEU A 24 -11.94 10.65 6.48
C LEU A 24 -12.83 9.43 6.16
N THR A 25 -14.08 9.39 6.63
CA THR A 25 -15.06 8.31 6.39
C THR A 25 -15.64 8.30 4.96
N SER A 26 -15.31 9.28 4.09
CA SER A 26 -15.89 9.34 2.73
C SER A 26 -15.16 8.48 1.69
N ALA A 27 -13.95 7.98 1.99
CA ALA A 27 -13.14 7.25 1.02
C ALA A 27 -13.51 5.77 0.89
N ALA A 28 -14.02 5.16 1.96
CA ALA A 28 -14.47 3.77 1.95
C ALA A 28 -15.75 3.64 1.11
N VAL A 29 -15.79 2.64 0.23
CA VAL A 29 -17.01 2.35 -0.53
C VAL A 29 -18.05 1.67 0.35
N ARG A 30 -19.33 1.93 0.11
CA ARG A 30 -20.43 1.34 0.89
C ARG A 30 -20.59 -0.16 0.66
N ASP A 31 -20.35 -0.61 -0.56
CA ASP A 31 -20.44 -2.01 -0.97
C ASP A 31 -19.08 -2.49 -1.52
N PRO A 32 -18.23 -3.08 -0.67
CA PRO A 32 -16.92 -3.57 -1.07
C PRO A 32 -16.98 -4.68 -2.13
N GLU A 33 -18.08 -5.43 -2.21
CA GLU A 33 -18.21 -6.55 -3.15
C GLU A 33 -18.36 -6.07 -4.61
N LEU A 34 -18.87 -4.85 -4.83
CA LEU A 34 -18.88 -4.24 -6.16
C LEU A 34 -17.47 -3.95 -6.67
N VAL A 35 -16.56 -3.56 -5.79
CA VAL A 35 -15.15 -3.33 -6.16
C VAL A 35 -14.47 -4.66 -6.49
N VAL A 36 -14.75 -5.73 -5.73
CA VAL A 36 -14.29 -7.09 -6.06
C VAL A 36 -14.79 -7.53 -7.45
N GLN A 37 -16.06 -7.28 -7.77
CA GLN A 37 -16.64 -7.58 -9.10
C GLN A 37 -15.96 -6.78 -10.22
N GLU A 38 -15.62 -5.52 -9.96
CA GLU A 38 -14.93 -4.65 -10.92
C GLU A 38 -13.51 -5.14 -11.20
N VAL A 39 -12.77 -5.56 -10.16
CA VAL A 39 -11.44 -6.19 -10.30
C VAL A 39 -11.55 -7.45 -11.17
N GLN A 40 -12.52 -8.31 -10.92
CA GLN A 40 -12.70 -9.51 -11.75
C GLN A 40 -13.11 -9.18 -13.19
N ARG A 41 -13.88 -8.11 -13.40
CA ARG A 41 -14.19 -7.64 -14.74
C ARG A 41 -12.94 -7.14 -15.46
N SER A 42 -12.05 -6.39 -14.80
CA SER A 42 -10.81 -5.91 -15.41
C SER A 42 -9.89 -7.07 -15.81
N LEU A 43 -9.77 -8.10 -14.95
CA LEU A 43 -9.07 -9.35 -15.26
C LEU A 43 -9.62 -10.05 -16.51
N ASN A 44 -10.95 -10.08 -16.68
CA ASN A 44 -11.60 -10.66 -17.85
C ASN A 44 -11.50 -9.82 -19.12
N VAL A 45 -11.46 -8.49 -19.03
CA VAL A 45 -11.27 -7.63 -20.19
C VAL A 45 -9.86 -7.79 -20.75
N SER A 46 -8.84 -7.84 -19.89
CA SER A 46 -7.46 -8.15 -20.31
C SER A 46 -7.40 -9.52 -21.03
N ARG A 47 -8.26 -10.50 -20.72
CA ARG A 47 -8.36 -11.78 -21.46
C ARG A 47 -8.81 -11.63 -22.92
N ARG A 48 -9.61 -10.60 -23.24
CA ARG A 48 -10.25 -10.41 -24.56
C ARG A 48 -9.52 -9.39 -25.45
N ARG A 49 -8.63 -8.56 -24.89
CA ARG A 49 -7.85 -7.60 -25.67
C ARG A 49 -6.65 -8.28 -26.34
N LEU A 50 -6.89 -8.80 -27.54
CA LEU A 50 -5.87 -9.22 -28.53
C LEU A 50 -5.34 -8.03 -29.37
N GLY A 51 -5.58 -6.79 -28.94
CA GLY A 51 -5.24 -5.58 -29.69
C GLY A 51 -3.77 -5.16 -29.55
N TYR A 52 -3.27 -4.43 -30.54
CA TYR A 52 -1.89 -3.92 -30.67
C TYR A 52 -1.37 -3.08 -29.47
N LEU A 53 -2.27 -2.63 -28.58
CA LEU A 53 -2.02 -1.76 -27.43
C LEU A 53 -2.11 -2.47 -26.06
N SER A 54 -2.13 -3.80 -26.02
CA SER A 54 -2.13 -4.58 -24.78
C SER A 54 -0.76 -5.25 -24.61
N CYS A 55 -0.16 -5.22 -23.41
CA CYS A 55 1.08 -5.95 -23.15
C CYS A 55 0.88 -7.47 -23.30
N GLY A 56 -0.36 -7.94 -23.15
CA GLY A 56 -0.71 -9.35 -23.23
C GLY A 56 -0.12 -10.16 -22.08
N THR A 57 0.30 -9.52 -20.98
CA THR A 57 0.83 -10.21 -19.81
C THR A 57 -0.28 -10.93 -19.08
N GLY A 58 -1.53 -10.45 -19.21
CA GLY A 58 -2.69 -10.96 -18.49
C GLY A 58 -2.89 -10.28 -17.13
N ASN A 59 -1.97 -9.38 -16.75
CA ASN A 59 -2.09 -8.48 -15.63
C ASN A 59 -2.67 -7.14 -16.12
N PRO A 60 -3.92 -6.78 -15.75
CA PRO A 60 -4.60 -5.60 -16.26
C PRO A 60 -3.93 -4.27 -15.87
N ILE A 61 -3.16 -4.24 -14.76
CA ILE A 61 -2.43 -3.04 -14.34
C ILE A 61 -1.30 -2.78 -15.34
N ASP A 62 -0.43 -3.77 -15.54
CA ASP A 62 0.68 -3.67 -16.49
C ASP A 62 0.18 -3.49 -17.92
N ASP A 63 -0.83 -4.27 -18.34
CA ASP A 63 -1.43 -4.21 -19.68
C ASP A 63 -1.98 -2.80 -20.02
N CYS A 64 -2.26 -1.96 -19.01
CA CYS A 64 -2.83 -0.62 -19.20
C CYS A 64 -1.80 0.44 -19.62
N TRP A 65 -0.55 0.33 -19.18
CA TRP A 65 0.48 1.36 -19.42
C TRP A 65 1.80 0.83 -19.99
N ARG A 66 2.21 -0.39 -19.64
CA ARG A 66 3.60 -0.84 -19.77
C ARG A 66 4.06 -1.00 -21.23
N CYS A 67 3.13 -1.31 -22.14
CA CYS A 67 3.40 -1.46 -23.57
C CYS A 67 3.49 -0.14 -24.32
N ASP A 68 3.23 0.98 -23.67
CA ASP A 68 3.43 2.31 -24.24
C ASP A 68 4.94 2.56 -24.41
N PRO A 69 5.49 2.60 -25.63
CA PRO A 69 6.90 2.89 -25.83
C PRO A 69 7.26 4.32 -25.39
N ASP A 70 6.26 5.20 -25.30
CA ASP A 70 6.38 6.60 -24.93
C ASP A 70 5.97 6.83 -23.46
N TRP A 71 5.98 5.79 -22.62
CA TRP A 71 5.67 5.87 -21.19
C TRP A 71 6.47 6.97 -20.47
N ALA A 72 7.66 7.29 -20.95
CA ALA A 72 8.54 8.30 -20.37
C ALA A 72 8.03 9.72 -20.59
N ASP A 73 7.30 9.97 -21.68
CA ASP A 73 6.63 11.23 -22.00
C ASP A 73 5.19 11.23 -21.46
N ASN A 74 4.57 10.05 -21.36
CA ASN A 74 3.21 9.85 -20.84
C ASN A 74 3.20 9.30 -19.40
N ARG A 75 4.17 9.67 -18.56
CA ARG A 75 4.38 9.04 -17.22
C ARG A 75 3.12 8.98 -16.38
N GLN A 76 2.37 10.06 -16.38
CA GLN A 76 1.20 10.25 -15.53
C GLN A 76 0.02 9.34 -15.90
N ARG A 77 0.02 8.77 -17.12
CA ARG A 77 -0.97 7.76 -17.56
C ARG A 77 -1.02 6.54 -16.64
N LEU A 78 0.07 6.23 -15.94
CA LEU A 78 0.11 5.18 -14.93
C LEU A 78 -1.02 5.32 -13.90
N ALA A 79 -1.36 6.55 -13.49
CA ALA A 79 -2.38 6.80 -12.47
C ALA A 79 -3.80 6.39 -12.88
N ASP A 80 -4.04 6.09 -14.16
CA ASP A 80 -5.34 5.58 -14.65
C ASP A 80 -5.43 4.05 -14.63
N CYS A 81 -4.34 3.36 -14.24
CA CYS A 81 -4.21 1.91 -14.37
C CYS A 81 -4.42 1.14 -13.06
N ALA A 82 -4.56 1.84 -11.93
CA ALA A 82 -4.87 1.22 -10.66
C ALA A 82 -6.22 0.49 -10.70
N ILE A 83 -6.33 -0.62 -9.97
CA ILE A 83 -7.57 -1.38 -9.80
C ILE A 83 -7.91 -1.50 -8.32
N GLY A 84 -9.05 -2.12 -7.98
CA GLY A 84 -9.38 -2.41 -6.59
C GLY A 84 -9.77 -1.17 -5.79
N PHE A 85 -9.60 -1.24 -4.48
CA PHE A 85 -10.01 -0.15 -3.58
C PHE A 85 -9.17 1.13 -3.76
N GLY A 86 -7.93 0.99 -4.22
CA GLY A 86 -7.00 2.09 -4.50
C GLY A 86 -7.11 2.65 -5.91
N LYS A 87 -8.07 2.21 -6.73
CA LYS A 87 -8.23 2.65 -8.14
C LYS A 87 -8.35 4.17 -8.35
N ASN A 88 -8.77 4.89 -7.32
CA ASN A 88 -8.93 6.35 -7.33
C ASN A 88 -7.69 7.09 -6.79
N ALA A 89 -6.60 6.40 -6.46
CA ALA A 89 -5.34 7.01 -6.07
C ALA A 89 -4.69 7.66 -7.29
N ILE A 90 -4.94 8.95 -7.50
CA ILE A 90 -4.42 9.68 -8.66
C ILE A 90 -2.97 10.18 -8.48
N GLY A 91 -2.42 10.07 -7.27
CA GLY A 91 -1.08 10.55 -6.97
C GLY A 91 -0.91 12.05 -7.28
N GLY A 92 0.21 12.39 -7.89
CA GLY A 92 0.50 13.73 -8.41
C GLY A 92 0.11 13.93 -9.89
N ARG A 93 -0.83 13.15 -10.43
CA ARG A 93 -1.37 13.38 -11.78
C ARG A 93 -1.90 14.81 -11.91
N ASP A 94 -1.80 15.38 -13.10
CA ASP A 94 -2.18 16.76 -13.44
C ASP A 94 -1.28 17.83 -12.79
N GLY A 95 -0.28 17.41 -12.01
CA GLY A 95 0.78 18.24 -11.46
C GLY A 95 2.03 18.30 -12.33
N GLU A 96 2.96 19.16 -11.95
CA GLU A 96 4.26 19.29 -12.63
C GLU A 96 5.16 18.08 -12.35
N ILE A 97 6.05 17.78 -13.30
CA ILE A 97 7.11 16.79 -13.09
C ILE A 97 8.23 17.44 -12.28
N TYR A 98 8.48 16.91 -11.09
CA TYR A 98 9.63 17.29 -10.27
C TYR A 98 10.75 16.25 -10.45
N VAL A 99 11.96 16.71 -10.74
CA VAL A 99 13.13 15.83 -10.91
C VAL A 99 14.03 15.91 -9.70
N VAL A 100 14.12 14.81 -8.94
CA VAL A 100 15.12 14.64 -7.89
C VAL A 100 16.50 14.57 -8.55
N THR A 101 17.40 15.43 -8.09
CA THR A 101 18.78 15.55 -8.60
C THR A 101 19.84 15.30 -7.53
N ASP A 102 19.45 15.41 -6.26
CA ASP A 102 20.31 15.25 -5.09
C ASP A 102 19.77 14.19 -4.13
N SER A 103 20.61 13.23 -3.77
CA SER A 103 20.33 12.14 -2.83
C SER A 103 21.07 12.28 -1.50
N GLY A 104 21.92 13.31 -1.31
CA GLY A 104 22.92 13.38 -0.24
C GLY A 104 22.70 14.43 0.87
N ASP A 105 21.56 15.11 0.90
CA ASP A 105 21.33 16.24 1.82
C ASP A 105 19.93 16.22 2.45
N ASP A 106 19.61 15.10 3.10
CA ASP A 106 18.34 14.95 3.82
C ASP A 106 18.37 15.80 5.10
N ASP A 107 17.88 17.03 5.02
CA ASP A 107 17.53 17.87 6.18
C ASP A 107 16.03 17.71 6.47
N PRO A 108 15.65 17.08 7.60
CA PRO A 108 14.25 16.83 7.95
C PRO A 108 13.38 18.08 8.11
N VAL A 109 13.99 19.25 8.38
CA VAL A 109 13.28 20.51 8.64
C VAL A 109 13.46 21.50 7.51
N ASN A 110 14.61 21.55 6.84
CA ASN A 110 14.90 22.51 5.79
C ASN A 110 15.43 21.81 4.53
N PRO A 111 14.63 20.93 3.90
CA PRO A 111 15.10 20.19 2.74
C PRO A 111 15.41 21.12 1.58
N LYS A 112 16.53 20.89 0.88
CA LYS A 112 16.92 21.69 -0.28
C LYS A 112 16.15 21.30 -1.53
N THR A 113 15.85 22.28 -2.38
CA THR A 113 15.37 22.03 -3.74
C THR A 113 16.32 21.09 -4.48
N GLY A 114 15.77 20.14 -5.22
CA GLY A 114 16.48 19.03 -5.85
C GLY A 114 16.44 17.72 -5.06
N THR A 115 16.08 17.74 -3.77
CA THR A 115 15.94 16.52 -2.94
C THR A 115 14.55 15.90 -3.04
N LEU A 116 14.42 14.62 -2.65
CA LEU A 116 13.14 13.92 -2.54
C LEU A 116 12.26 14.55 -1.45
N ARG A 117 12.82 14.83 -0.27
CA ARG A 117 12.07 15.43 0.84
C ARG A 117 11.46 16.77 0.47
N TYR A 118 12.20 17.63 -0.23
CA TYR A 118 11.64 18.90 -0.70
C TYR A 118 10.41 18.66 -1.60
N ALA A 119 10.47 17.69 -2.50
CA ALA A 119 9.39 17.42 -3.45
C ALA A 119 8.11 16.93 -2.76
N VAL A 120 8.22 15.96 -1.86
CA VAL A 120 7.05 15.28 -1.28
C VAL A 120 6.24 16.17 -0.34
N ILE A 121 6.82 17.23 0.21
CA ILE A 121 6.13 18.14 1.13
C ILE A 121 5.38 19.28 0.41
N GLN A 122 5.58 19.50 -0.89
CA GLN A 122 4.96 20.65 -1.58
C GLN A 122 3.42 20.59 -1.53
N GLU A 123 2.77 21.74 -1.59
CA GLU A 123 1.30 21.82 -1.55
C GLU A 123 0.68 21.38 -2.87
N GLU A 124 1.30 21.74 -4.00
CA GLU A 124 0.83 21.35 -5.32
C GLU A 124 1.00 19.85 -5.59
N PRO A 125 0.14 19.26 -6.45
CA PRO A 125 0.36 17.92 -6.96
C PRO A 125 1.71 17.83 -7.67
N LEU A 126 2.49 16.78 -7.39
CA LEU A 126 3.79 16.57 -8.05
C LEU A 126 4.00 15.12 -8.47
N TRP A 127 4.43 14.96 -9.72
CA TRP A 127 4.93 13.69 -10.25
C TRP A 127 6.46 13.65 -10.12
N ILE A 128 6.95 12.97 -9.10
CA ILE A 128 8.35 13.00 -8.68
C ILE A 128 9.12 11.87 -9.36
N ILE A 129 10.13 12.23 -10.16
CA ILE A 129 11.01 11.31 -10.88
C ILE A 129 12.46 11.53 -10.48
N PHE A 130 13.35 10.63 -10.91
CA PHE A 130 14.76 10.66 -10.54
C PHE A 130 15.64 10.86 -11.77
N LYS A 131 16.61 11.77 -11.67
CA LYS A 131 17.52 12.12 -12.77
C LYS A 131 18.45 10.96 -13.18
N ARG A 132 18.78 10.09 -12.23
CA ARG A 132 19.75 9.01 -12.33
C ARG A 132 19.49 8.01 -11.20
N ASP A 133 20.22 6.90 -11.22
CA ASP A 133 20.24 5.94 -10.12
C ASP A 133 20.66 6.64 -8.82
N MET A 134 19.96 6.32 -7.73
CA MET A 134 20.13 6.96 -6.43
C MET A 134 19.98 5.97 -5.29
N VAL A 135 20.84 6.11 -4.29
CA VAL A 135 20.62 5.56 -2.95
C VAL A 135 20.34 6.75 -2.03
N ILE A 136 19.15 6.77 -1.47
CA ILE A 136 18.64 7.83 -0.61
C ILE A 136 18.56 7.26 0.81
N GLN A 137 19.47 7.74 1.66
CA GLN A 137 19.44 7.46 3.08
C GLN A 137 18.83 8.66 3.80
N LEU A 138 17.60 8.49 4.26
CA LEU A 138 16.89 9.51 5.02
C LEU A 138 17.43 9.55 6.45
N LYS A 139 17.44 10.72 7.08
CA LYS A 139 17.77 10.89 8.50
C LYS A 139 16.55 10.71 9.39
N GLU A 140 15.37 11.03 8.87
CA GLU A 140 14.07 10.94 9.56
C GLU A 140 12.99 10.41 8.61
N GLU A 141 11.84 10.00 9.13
CA GLU A 141 10.71 9.53 8.31
C GLU A 141 10.41 10.51 7.16
N LEU A 142 10.22 10.00 5.94
CA LEU A 142 9.78 10.79 4.80
C LEU A 142 8.27 11.00 4.89
N ILE A 143 7.89 12.01 5.68
CA ILE A 143 6.51 12.49 5.76
C ILE A 143 6.22 13.37 4.54
N MET A 144 5.03 13.24 3.98
CA MET A 144 4.63 13.89 2.73
C MET A 144 3.25 14.52 2.81
N ASN A 145 3.00 15.46 1.89
CA ASN A 145 1.69 16.05 1.67
C ASN A 145 0.87 15.21 0.67
N SER A 146 -0.41 15.53 0.50
CA SER A 146 -1.31 14.84 -0.43
C SER A 146 -0.92 15.06 -1.90
N HIS A 147 -1.45 14.24 -2.81
CA HIS A 147 -1.27 14.35 -4.26
C HIS A 147 0.19 14.23 -4.72
N LYS A 148 0.84 13.13 -4.33
CA LYS A 148 2.24 12.86 -4.68
C LYS A 148 2.36 11.52 -5.38
N THR A 149 3.14 11.50 -6.45
CA THR A 149 3.63 10.25 -7.04
C THR A 149 5.14 10.20 -6.88
N ILE A 150 5.67 9.13 -6.28
CA ILE A 150 7.09 8.77 -6.37
C ILE A 150 7.20 7.72 -7.46
N ASP A 151 7.85 8.06 -8.59
CA ASP A 151 7.97 7.21 -9.78
C ASP A 151 9.45 6.95 -10.10
N GLY A 152 9.92 5.76 -9.73
CA GLY A 152 11.29 5.32 -9.97
C GLY A 152 11.59 4.89 -11.41
N ARG A 153 10.60 4.80 -12.31
CA ARG A 153 10.83 4.29 -13.68
C ARG A 153 11.90 5.09 -14.41
N GLY A 154 12.88 4.38 -14.95
CA GLY A 154 14.03 4.95 -15.67
C GLY A 154 15.27 5.21 -14.82
N ALA A 155 15.24 4.87 -13.53
CA ALA A 155 16.38 4.90 -12.63
C ALA A 155 16.29 3.77 -11.59
N SER A 156 17.42 3.27 -11.10
CA SER A 156 17.47 2.39 -9.93
C SER A 156 17.48 3.24 -8.66
N VAL A 157 16.36 3.29 -7.95
CA VAL A 157 16.17 4.15 -6.78
C VAL A 157 15.98 3.30 -5.54
N HIS A 158 16.87 3.48 -4.56
CA HIS A 158 16.87 2.78 -3.29
C HIS A 158 16.60 3.78 -2.16
N ILE A 159 15.54 3.58 -1.40
CA ILE A 159 15.30 4.27 -0.13
C ILE A 159 15.69 3.28 0.96
N SER A 160 16.85 3.50 1.61
CA SER A 160 17.46 2.48 2.46
C SER A 160 18.44 3.01 3.51
N GLY A 161 18.70 2.19 4.53
CA GLY A 161 19.73 2.44 5.56
C GLY A 161 19.37 3.51 6.60
N GLY A 162 18.15 4.03 6.55
CA GLY A 162 17.59 5.00 7.51
C GLY A 162 16.08 4.80 7.62
N PRO A 163 15.35 5.74 8.23
CA PRO A 163 13.89 5.73 8.20
C PRO A 163 13.36 5.79 6.77
N CYS A 164 12.14 5.32 6.55
CA CYS A 164 11.56 5.22 5.21
C CYS A 164 10.28 6.05 5.10
N ILE A 165 9.24 5.53 4.44
CA ILE A 165 8.10 6.32 3.95
C ILE A 165 6.98 6.35 4.99
N THR A 166 6.45 7.54 5.30
CA THR A 166 5.30 7.70 6.19
C THR A 166 4.21 8.57 5.55
N ILE A 167 3.10 7.93 5.18
CA ILE A 167 1.90 8.54 4.60
C ILE A 167 0.90 8.80 5.74
N GLN A 168 0.96 10.00 6.33
CA GLN A 168 0.18 10.32 7.52
C GLN A 168 -0.91 11.35 7.26
N TYR A 169 -2.18 10.96 7.43
CA TYR A 169 -3.36 11.82 7.31
C TYR A 169 -3.45 12.60 5.98
N VAL A 170 -2.97 11.98 4.91
CA VAL A 170 -2.97 12.53 3.54
C VAL A 170 -3.65 11.57 2.57
N THR A 171 -3.95 12.08 1.38
CA THR A 171 -4.66 11.33 0.34
C THR A 171 -4.01 11.44 -1.03
N ASN A 172 -4.36 10.54 -1.94
CA ASN A 172 -3.89 10.50 -3.32
C ASN A 172 -2.37 10.37 -3.40
N ILE A 173 -1.86 9.21 -2.98
CA ILE A 173 -0.43 8.90 -3.01
C ILE A 173 -0.19 7.68 -3.90
N ILE A 174 0.80 7.78 -4.79
CA ILE A 174 1.31 6.63 -5.56
C ILE A 174 2.79 6.46 -5.22
N ILE A 175 3.19 5.26 -4.79
CA ILE A 175 4.59 4.86 -4.64
C ILE A 175 4.84 3.78 -5.67
N HIS A 176 5.67 4.07 -6.67
CA HIS A 176 5.86 3.20 -7.82
C HIS A 176 7.32 3.02 -8.23
N GLY A 177 7.75 1.77 -8.43
CA GLY A 177 9.02 1.48 -9.09
C GLY A 177 10.27 1.79 -8.25
N VAL A 178 10.21 1.68 -6.93
CA VAL A 178 11.35 1.96 -6.03
C VAL A 178 11.71 0.75 -5.15
N HIS A 179 12.99 0.63 -4.82
CA HIS A 179 13.48 -0.33 -3.84
C HIS A 179 13.41 0.31 -2.43
N ILE A 180 12.81 -0.40 -1.47
CA ILE A 180 12.65 0.05 -0.09
C ILE A 180 13.19 -1.06 0.83
N HIS A 181 14.33 -0.85 1.45
CA HIS A 181 14.95 -1.92 2.23
C HIS A 181 15.89 -1.40 3.31
N ASP A 182 16.24 -2.25 4.26
CA ASP A 182 17.12 -1.89 5.38
C ASP A 182 16.61 -0.68 6.18
N CYS A 183 15.28 -0.47 6.21
CA CYS A 183 14.66 0.63 6.93
C CYS A 183 14.96 0.53 8.42
N LYS A 184 15.25 1.67 9.04
CA LYS A 184 15.63 1.80 10.46
C LYS A 184 14.68 2.74 11.18
N GLN A 185 14.66 2.65 12.50
CA GLN A 185 13.97 3.63 13.33
C GLN A 185 14.62 5.01 13.18
N GLY A 186 13.80 6.05 13.14
CA GLY A 186 14.19 7.45 13.27
C GLY A 186 13.42 8.08 14.41
N GLY A 187 13.58 9.39 14.62
CA GLY A 187 12.74 10.17 15.50
C GLY A 187 13.52 10.87 16.60
N ASN A 188 12.76 11.44 17.54
CA ASN A 188 13.25 12.45 18.49
C ASN A 188 13.82 13.67 17.77
N ALA A 189 13.13 14.08 16.70
CA ALA A 189 13.51 15.19 15.84
C ALA A 189 12.28 15.95 15.36
N TYR A 190 12.51 17.19 14.92
CA TYR A 190 11.51 17.92 14.15
C TYR A 190 11.53 17.44 12.70
N VAL A 191 10.36 17.17 12.14
CA VAL A 191 10.21 16.71 10.75
C VAL A 191 9.15 17.54 10.05
N ARG A 192 9.48 18.03 8.86
CA ARG A 192 8.61 18.81 7.99
C ARG A 192 7.70 17.89 7.17
N ASP A 193 6.42 18.24 7.12
CA ASP A 193 5.37 17.56 6.35
C ASP A 193 4.71 18.47 5.30
N SER A 194 4.84 19.80 5.43
CA SER A 194 4.44 20.79 4.42
C SER A 194 5.38 22.01 4.39
N PRO A 195 5.29 22.93 3.41
CA PRO A 195 6.13 24.11 3.38
C PRO A 195 5.88 25.03 4.60
N GLY A 196 4.66 24.99 5.14
CA GLY A 196 4.23 25.81 6.28
C GLY A 196 4.28 25.12 7.65
N HIS A 197 4.50 23.80 7.70
CA HIS A 197 4.39 23.04 8.94
C HIS A 197 5.54 22.02 9.13
N TYR A 198 6.00 21.89 10.37
CA TYR A 198 6.85 20.80 10.84
C TYR A 198 6.51 20.52 12.31
N GLY A 199 6.65 19.27 12.73
CA GLY A 199 6.28 18.82 14.07
C GLY A 199 7.34 17.94 14.71
N TRP A 200 7.30 17.83 16.05
CA TRP A 200 8.14 16.89 16.78
C TRP A 200 7.67 15.46 16.54
N ARG A 201 8.59 14.57 16.18
CA ARG A 201 8.35 13.15 15.95
C ARG A 201 9.02 12.31 17.02
N THR A 202 8.27 11.37 17.60
CA THR A 202 8.83 10.32 18.45
C THR A 202 9.50 9.26 17.61
N VAL A 203 10.08 8.26 18.27
CA VAL A 203 10.72 7.12 17.60
C VAL A 203 9.72 6.42 16.68
N SER A 204 10.08 6.22 15.43
CA SER A 204 9.32 5.45 14.45
C SER A 204 9.63 3.95 14.56
N ASP A 205 8.71 3.10 14.09
CA ASP A 205 8.89 1.65 14.17
C ASP A 205 9.95 1.13 13.19
N GLY A 206 10.24 1.90 12.13
CA GLY A 206 11.20 1.56 11.10
C GLY A 206 10.62 0.67 9.99
N ASP A 207 9.34 0.90 9.67
CA ASP A 207 8.64 0.26 8.55
C ASP A 207 9.17 0.76 7.20
N GLY A 208 8.97 -0.05 6.15
CA GLY A 208 9.22 0.36 4.77
C GLY A 208 8.25 1.45 4.31
N VAL A 209 6.95 1.16 4.35
CA VAL A 209 5.86 2.08 4.02
C VAL A 209 4.82 2.04 5.14
N SER A 210 4.71 3.13 5.90
CA SER A 210 3.69 3.30 6.94
C SER A 210 2.56 4.20 6.45
N ILE A 211 1.32 3.71 6.49
CA ILE A 211 0.11 4.43 6.09
C ILE A 211 -0.76 4.65 7.33
N PHE A 212 -0.77 5.88 7.81
CA PHE A 212 -1.43 6.27 9.05
C PHE A 212 -2.60 7.19 8.77
N GLY A 213 -3.83 6.69 8.88
CA GLY A 213 -5.05 7.45 8.53
C GLY A 213 -5.06 8.00 7.09
N GLY A 214 -4.35 7.34 6.18
CA GLY A 214 -4.25 7.74 4.77
C GLY A 214 -5.37 7.14 3.91
N SER A 215 -5.71 7.80 2.80
CA SER A 215 -6.72 7.29 1.87
C SER A 215 -6.36 7.46 0.41
N HIS A 216 -6.85 6.60 -0.48
CA HIS A 216 -6.50 6.63 -1.90
C HIS A 216 -4.98 6.51 -2.10
N VAL A 217 -4.44 5.37 -1.66
CA VAL A 217 -3.00 5.05 -1.72
C VAL A 217 -2.77 3.85 -2.62
N TRP A 218 -1.75 3.93 -3.47
CA TRP A 218 -1.32 2.84 -4.33
C TRP A 218 0.18 2.59 -4.21
N VAL A 219 0.55 1.39 -3.76
CA VAL A 219 1.94 0.91 -3.69
C VAL A 219 2.13 -0.15 -4.77
N ASP A 220 2.88 0.19 -5.82
CA ASP A 220 2.95 -0.60 -7.06
C ASP A 220 4.38 -0.85 -7.51
N HIS A 221 4.71 -2.05 -8.00
CA HIS A 221 6.04 -2.33 -8.57
C HIS A 221 7.22 -1.92 -7.66
N CYS A 222 7.05 -2.01 -6.34
CA CYS A 222 8.11 -1.78 -5.39
C CYS A 222 8.77 -3.11 -5.00
N THR A 223 10.05 -3.05 -4.65
CA THR A 223 10.78 -4.19 -4.07
C THR A 223 11.06 -3.88 -2.61
N LEU A 224 10.51 -4.66 -1.69
CA LEU A 224 10.59 -4.41 -0.25
C LEU A 224 11.26 -5.58 0.50
N SER A 225 12.19 -5.28 1.41
CA SER A 225 12.88 -6.31 2.21
C SER A 225 13.58 -5.76 3.45
N ASN A 226 13.87 -6.62 4.42
CA ASN A 226 14.79 -6.37 5.54
C ASN A 226 14.59 -5.04 6.30
N CYS A 227 13.34 -4.65 6.56
CA CYS A 227 13.05 -3.45 7.35
C CYS A 227 13.17 -3.75 8.86
N HIS A 228 13.13 -2.73 9.71
CA HIS A 228 13.27 -2.94 11.15
C HIS A 228 12.01 -3.56 11.79
N ASP A 229 10.81 -3.12 11.40
CA ASP A 229 9.55 -3.73 11.85
C ASP A 229 8.70 -4.29 10.70
N GLY A 230 7.80 -3.52 10.07
CA GLY A 230 6.95 -3.93 8.95
C GLY A 230 7.54 -3.62 7.56
N LEU A 231 7.12 -4.31 6.49
CA LEU A 231 7.37 -3.81 5.12
C LEU A 231 6.31 -2.79 4.71
N ILE A 232 5.02 -3.12 4.88
CA ILE A 232 3.90 -2.23 4.56
C ILE A 232 2.85 -2.32 5.67
N ASP A 233 2.66 -1.21 6.38
CA ASP A 233 1.69 -1.11 7.47
C ASP A 233 0.61 -0.08 7.14
N ALA A 234 -0.66 -0.43 7.35
CA ALA A 234 -1.79 0.48 7.17
C ALA A 234 -2.70 0.44 8.39
N ILE A 235 -2.84 1.56 9.09
CA ILE A 235 -3.47 1.63 10.41
C ILE A 235 -4.30 2.93 10.57
N HIS A 236 -5.00 3.07 11.70
CA HIS A 236 -5.70 4.31 12.09
C HIS A 236 -6.74 4.81 11.08
N GLY A 237 -7.61 3.92 10.62
CA GLY A 237 -8.71 4.25 9.70
C GLY A 237 -8.28 4.41 8.25
N SER A 238 -7.05 4.00 7.90
CA SER A 238 -6.58 4.00 6.52
C SER A 238 -7.47 3.15 5.63
N THR A 239 -7.77 3.61 4.40
CA THR A 239 -8.71 2.92 3.51
C THR A 239 -8.52 3.31 2.03
N ALA A 240 -9.23 2.65 1.13
CA ALA A 240 -9.09 2.85 -0.31
C ALA A 240 -7.64 2.65 -0.78
N ILE A 241 -7.08 1.47 -0.47
CA ILE A 241 -5.67 1.15 -0.73
C ILE A 241 -5.57 0.01 -1.75
N THR A 242 -4.57 0.08 -2.63
CA THR A 242 -4.14 -1.06 -3.45
C THR A 242 -2.65 -1.27 -3.31
N ILE A 243 -2.26 -2.53 -3.13
CA ILE A 243 -0.88 -2.97 -3.02
C ILE A 243 -0.70 -4.01 -4.12
N SER A 244 0.01 -3.65 -5.19
CA SER A 244 0.10 -4.49 -6.38
C SER A 244 1.48 -4.62 -6.98
N ASN A 245 1.72 -5.73 -7.70
CA ASN A 245 2.95 -5.94 -8.45
C ASN A 245 4.24 -5.79 -7.63
N ASN A 246 4.20 -5.90 -6.30
CA ASN A 246 5.37 -5.74 -5.46
C ASN A 246 6.09 -7.08 -5.31
N TYR A 247 7.42 -7.02 -5.17
CA TYR A 247 8.23 -8.16 -4.75
C TYR A 247 8.63 -7.96 -3.29
N LEU A 248 8.20 -8.87 -2.41
CA LEU A 248 8.49 -8.82 -0.98
C LEU A 248 9.33 -10.03 -0.60
N SER A 249 10.41 -9.85 0.15
CA SER A 249 11.33 -10.93 0.53
C SER A 249 12.10 -10.61 1.81
N HIS A 250 12.76 -11.62 2.39
CA HIS A 250 13.70 -11.49 3.51
C HIS A 250 13.16 -10.66 4.67
N HIS A 251 12.03 -11.06 5.24
CA HIS A 251 11.36 -10.27 6.28
C HIS A 251 10.37 -11.08 7.11
N ASP A 252 10.33 -10.82 8.42
CA ASP A 252 9.40 -11.51 9.32
C ASP A 252 7.96 -10.98 9.19
N LYS A 253 7.76 -9.70 9.53
CA LYS A 253 6.46 -9.05 9.62
C LYS A 253 6.13 -8.31 8.33
N VAL A 254 5.59 -9.02 7.33
CA VAL A 254 5.48 -8.44 5.98
C VAL A 254 4.49 -7.27 5.89
N MET A 255 3.22 -7.50 6.23
CA MET A 255 2.16 -6.50 6.00
C MET A 255 1.11 -6.54 7.11
N LEU A 256 1.01 -5.45 7.88
CA LEU A 256 0.00 -5.29 8.93
C LEU A 256 -1.11 -4.32 8.50
N LEU A 257 -2.34 -4.82 8.43
CA LEU A 257 -3.51 -4.04 8.05
C LEU A 257 -4.48 -3.94 9.23
N GLY A 258 -4.33 -2.87 10.00
CA GLY A 258 -4.97 -2.61 11.29
C GLY A 258 -4.11 -3.08 12.46
N HIS A 259 -3.88 -2.22 13.46
CA HIS A 259 -2.88 -2.46 14.53
C HIS A 259 -3.44 -3.03 15.83
N SER A 260 -4.71 -2.74 16.15
CA SER A 260 -5.33 -3.06 17.44
C SER A 260 -6.73 -3.66 17.24
N ASP A 261 -7.05 -4.66 18.06
CA ASP A 261 -8.35 -5.33 18.05
C ASP A 261 -9.47 -4.41 18.60
N GLU A 262 -9.10 -3.39 19.37
CA GLU A 262 -9.98 -2.40 19.98
C GLU A 262 -10.24 -1.19 19.07
N LEU A 263 -9.39 -0.96 18.06
CA LEU A 263 -9.50 0.20 17.18
C LEU A 263 -10.59 0.01 16.10
N THR A 264 -11.85 0.19 16.51
CA THR A 264 -13.02 -0.03 15.64
C THR A 264 -13.12 0.91 14.43
N SER A 265 -12.37 2.01 14.38
CA SER A 265 -12.29 2.86 13.18
C SER A 265 -11.72 2.10 11.97
N ASP A 266 -10.94 1.03 12.19
CA ASP A 266 -10.40 0.20 11.10
C ASP A 266 -11.48 -0.65 10.41
N LYS A 267 -12.73 -0.66 10.90
CA LYS A 267 -13.85 -1.32 10.19
C LYS A 267 -14.13 -0.71 8.81
N SER A 268 -13.76 0.55 8.58
CA SER A 268 -13.85 1.18 7.26
C SER A 268 -12.65 0.89 6.36
N MET A 269 -11.62 0.18 6.84
CA MET A 269 -10.44 -0.17 6.05
C MET A 269 -10.81 -1.11 4.90
N GLN A 270 -10.36 -0.77 3.69
CA GLN A 270 -10.60 -1.53 2.48
C GLN A 270 -9.32 -1.57 1.65
N VAL A 271 -8.78 -2.77 1.43
CA VAL A 271 -7.48 -2.96 0.77
C VAL A 271 -7.54 -4.08 -0.27
N THR A 272 -6.99 -3.81 -1.45
CA THR A 272 -6.77 -4.82 -2.50
C THR A 272 -5.29 -5.18 -2.52
N ILE A 273 -4.99 -6.47 -2.41
CA ILE A 273 -3.65 -7.04 -2.50
C ILE A 273 -3.61 -7.91 -3.75
N ALA A 274 -2.96 -7.45 -4.82
CA ALA A 274 -3.06 -8.09 -6.13
C ALA A 274 -1.73 -8.23 -6.87
N PHE A 275 -1.47 -9.39 -7.49
CA PHE A 275 -0.28 -9.62 -8.33
C PHE A 275 1.07 -9.44 -7.64
N ASN A 276 1.11 -9.42 -6.32
CA ASN A 276 2.37 -9.39 -5.59
C ASN A 276 3.04 -10.77 -5.65
N HIS A 277 4.35 -10.78 -5.59
CA HIS A 277 5.13 -11.99 -5.35
C HIS A 277 5.70 -11.91 -3.93
N PHE A 278 5.17 -12.79 -3.07
CA PHE A 278 5.68 -13.07 -1.74
C PHE A 278 6.80 -14.12 -1.88
N GLY A 279 8.02 -13.58 -1.93
CA GLY A 279 9.26 -14.25 -2.29
C GLY A 279 9.89 -15.04 -1.15
N GLU A 280 11.21 -15.19 -1.22
CA GLU A 280 12.01 -15.97 -0.29
C GLU A 280 12.12 -15.33 1.10
N ASP A 281 12.43 -16.17 2.10
CA ASP A 281 12.72 -15.78 3.48
C ASP A 281 11.67 -14.87 4.13
N LEU A 282 10.41 -15.09 3.80
CA LEU A 282 9.26 -14.47 4.48
C LEU A 282 8.76 -15.37 5.59
N VAL A 283 8.45 -14.79 6.75
CA VAL A 283 7.93 -15.58 7.89
C VAL A 283 6.41 -15.57 7.93
N GLN A 284 5.78 -14.38 7.92
CA GLN A 284 4.35 -14.22 8.17
C GLN A 284 3.74 -12.89 7.68
N ARG A 285 2.43 -12.73 7.89
CA ARG A 285 1.65 -11.49 7.67
C ARG A 285 1.57 -11.05 6.21
N MET A 286 1.11 -11.92 5.33
CA MET A 286 0.95 -11.64 3.89
C MET A 286 -0.53 -11.74 3.43
N PRO A 287 -1.46 -10.91 3.92
CA PRO A 287 -1.35 -9.91 5.00
C PRO A 287 -1.73 -10.48 6.38
N ARG A 288 -1.50 -9.71 7.46
CA ARG A 288 -2.23 -9.83 8.74
C ARG A 288 -3.26 -8.72 8.87
N CYS A 289 -4.54 -9.10 8.97
CA CYS A 289 -5.67 -8.17 8.88
C CYS A 289 -6.46 -8.03 10.18
N ARG A 290 -7.07 -6.86 10.40
CA ARG A 290 -8.06 -6.61 11.46
C ARG A 290 -9.25 -5.80 10.95
N HIS A 291 -10.44 -6.09 11.47
CA HIS A 291 -11.72 -5.39 11.23
C HIS A 291 -12.22 -5.29 9.77
N GLY A 292 -11.45 -4.65 8.89
CA GLY A 292 -11.86 -4.19 7.57
C GLY A 292 -12.10 -5.29 6.52
N TYR A 293 -12.05 -4.89 5.26
CA TYR A 293 -12.34 -5.72 4.11
C TYR A 293 -11.12 -5.85 3.18
N PHE A 294 -10.72 -7.08 2.90
CA PHE A 294 -9.47 -7.39 2.22
C PHE A 294 -9.72 -8.30 1.03
N HIS A 295 -9.36 -7.83 -0.16
CA HIS A 295 -9.40 -8.63 -1.38
C HIS A 295 -7.98 -9.05 -1.76
N VAL A 296 -7.68 -10.34 -1.57
CA VAL A 296 -6.36 -10.94 -1.84
C VAL A 296 -6.49 -11.74 -3.13
N VAL A 297 -5.97 -11.23 -4.25
CA VAL A 297 -6.26 -11.79 -5.57
C VAL A 297 -5.02 -11.99 -6.44
N ASN A 298 -4.87 -13.18 -7.02
CA ASN A 298 -3.81 -13.49 -7.98
C ASN A 298 -2.37 -13.14 -7.54
N ASN A 299 -2.05 -13.30 -6.25
CA ASN A 299 -0.69 -13.19 -5.73
C ASN A 299 0.03 -14.56 -5.75
N ASP A 300 1.35 -14.54 -5.91
CA ASP A 300 2.20 -15.74 -5.85
C ASP A 300 2.90 -15.82 -4.50
N TYR A 301 2.59 -16.87 -3.72
CA TYR A 301 3.20 -17.15 -2.43
C TYR A 301 4.14 -18.33 -2.61
N THR A 302 5.43 -18.03 -2.63
CA THR A 302 6.46 -19.04 -2.86
C THR A 302 7.11 -19.52 -1.56
N HIS A 303 7.15 -18.68 -0.53
CA HIS A 303 7.65 -19.04 0.79
C HIS A 303 6.82 -18.37 1.90
N TRP A 304 6.73 -19.05 3.03
CA TRP A 304 6.39 -18.54 4.35
C TRP A 304 7.02 -19.45 5.39
N GLU A 305 7.21 -19.03 6.64
CA GLU A 305 7.69 -19.94 7.70
C GLU A 305 6.59 -20.30 8.69
N MET A 306 5.70 -19.36 9.01
CA MET A 306 4.62 -19.56 9.97
C MET A 306 3.25 -19.68 9.31
N TYR A 307 2.84 -18.66 8.55
CA TYR A 307 1.57 -18.63 7.81
C TYR A 307 1.63 -17.57 6.71
N ALA A 308 0.78 -17.67 5.70
CA ALA A 308 0.66 -16.62 4.69
C ALA A 308 -0.36 -15.56 5.12
N ILE A 309 -1.63 -15.92 5.26
CA ILE A 309 -2.74 -14.98 5.50
C ILE A 309 -3.22 -15.10 6.95
N GLY A 310 -3.23 -14.00 7.70
CA GLY A 310 -3.61 -14.00 9.12
C GLY A 310 -4.55 -12.88 9.52
N GLY A 311 -5.03 -12.92 10.76
CA GLY A 311 -5.82 -11.83 11.31
C GLY A 311 -6.47 -12.11 12.66
N SER A 312 -6.90 -11.02 13.30
CA SER A 312 -7.64 -10.97 14.56
C SER A 312 -8.75 -9.90 14.47
N ALA A 313 -9.70 -9.87 15.41
CA ALA A 313 -10.82 -8.92 15.39
C ALA A 313 -11.67 -8.91 14.09
N ALA A 314 -12.10 -10.10 13.65
CA ALA A 314 -13.13 -10.29 12.63
C ALA A 314 -12.94 -9.59 11.26
N PRO A 315 -11.76 -9.63 10.62
CA PRO A 315 -11.59 -9.09 9.27
C PRO A 315 -12.36 -9.94 8.26
N THR A 316 -12.83 -9.31 7.18
CA THR A 316 -13.34 -10.03 6.01
C THR A 316 -12.22 -10.23 5.01
N ILE A 317 -11.85 -11.48 4.74
CA ILE A 317 -10.76 -11.82 3.81
C ILE A 317 -11.30 -12.65 2.65
N ASN A 318 -11.12 -12.13 1.44
CA ASN A 318 -11.51 -12.80 0.21
C ASN A 318 -10.27 -13.16 -0.60
N SER A 319 -9.82 -14.41 -0.46
CA SER A 319 -8.73 -15.00 -1.25
C SER A 319 -9.27 -15.54 -2.57
N GLN A 320 -8.72 -15.08 -3.70
CA GLN A 320 -9.18 -15.49 -5.03
C GLN A 320 -8.04 -15.70 -6.03
N GLY A 321 -7.96 -16.89 -6.60
CA GLY A 321 -7.02 -17.20 -7.69
C GLY A 321 -5.54 -17.02 -7.32
N ASN A 322 -5.18 -17.02 -6.05
CA ASN A 322 -3.79 -16.97 -5.60
C ASN A 322 -3.10 -18.32 -5.82
N ARG A 323 -1.77 -18.33 -5.79
CA ARG A 323 -0.97 -19.55 -5.83
C ARG A 323 -0.19 -19.67 -4.53
N PHE A 324 -0.39 -20.77 -3.80
CA PHE A 324 0.25 -21.04 -2.52
C PHE A 324 1.14 -22.27 -2.63
N LEU A 325 2.46 -22.07 -2.61
CA LEU A 325 3.42 -23.15 -2.50
C LEU A 325 3.86 -23.31 -1.05
N ALA A 326 3.28 -24.29 -0.34
CA ALA A 326 3.63 -24.51 1.05
C ALA A 326 5.10 -24.92 1.22
N PRO A 327 5.75 -24.50 2.32
CA PRO A 327 7.07 -24.96 2.72
C PRO A 327 7.09 -26.48 2.90
N ASN A 328 8.28 -27.08 2.91
CA ASN A 328 8.41 -28.52 3.17
C ASN A 328 8.09 -28.90 4.63
N ASP A 329 8.11 -27.94 5.56
CA ASP A 329 7.67 -28.18 6.94
C ASP A 329 6.19 -28.62 6.98
N ARG A 330 5.96 -29.77 7.62
CA ARG A 330 4.62 -30.34 7.80
C ARG A 330 3.72 -29.50 8.71
N PHE A 331 4.29 -28.63 9.54
CA PHE A 331 3.54 -27.77 10.46
C PHE A 331 3.17 -26.42 9.86
N ALA A 332 3.72 -26.06 8.70
CA ALA A 332 3.49 -24.80 7.99
C ALA A 332 2.62 -24.97 6.73
N LYS A 333 1.74 -25.99 6.70
CA LYS A 333 0.89 -26.28 5.53
C LYS A 333 -0.37 -25.43 5.47
N GLU A 334 -0.86 -24.96 6.61
CA GLU A 334 -2.04 -24.12 6.64
C GLU A 334 -1.67 -22.69 6.20
N VAL A 335 -2.35 -22.21 5.15
CA VAL A 335 -2.20 -20.84 4.63
C VAL A 335 -2.69 -19.81 5.66
N THR A 336 -3.73 -20.18 6.41
CA THR A 336 -4.49 -19.29 7.29
C THR A 336 -4.07 -19.36 8.76
N LYS A 337 -4.00 -18.22 9.44
CA LYS A 337 -3.80 -18.15 10.89
C LYS A 337 -4.77 -17.21 11.58
N ARG A 338 -5.54 -17.73 12.54
CA ARG A 338 -6.44 -16.92 13.39
C ARG A 338 -5.72 -16.58 14.67
N GLU A 339 -5.50 -15.30 14.88
CA GLU A 339 -4.85 -14.79 16.07
C GLU A 339 -5.91 -14.35 17.08
N ASP A 340 -5.59 -14.54 18.36
CA ASP A 340 -6.29 -13.94 19.50
C ASP A 340 -7.80 -14.24 19.61
N ALA A 341 -8.28 -15.33 18.99
CA ALA A 341 -9.68 -15.74 19.03
C ALA A 341 -9.87 -17.26 19.15
N GLN A 342 -10.87 -17.67 19.93
CA GLN A 342 -11.27 -19.08 20.02
C GLN A 342 -12.02 -19.53 18.77
N GLU A 343 -12.04 -20.83 18.50
CA GLU A 343 -12.73 -21.41 17.34
C GLU A 343 -14.22 -21.06 17.26
N SER A 344 -14.91 -21.00 18.41
CA SER A 344 -16.32 -20.60 18.50
C SER A 344 -16.57 -19.15 18.05
N GLU A 345 -15.54 -18.31 18.10
CA GLU A 345 -15.56 -16.92 17.68
C GLU A 345 -15.14 -16.78 16.21
N TRP A 346 -13.93 -17.22 15.86
CA TRP A 346 -13.40 -16.97 14.52
C TRP A 346 -14.15 -17.72 13.43
N LYS A 347 -14.87 -18.81 13.75
CA LYS A 347 -15.77 -19.49 12.79
C LYS A 347 -16.85 -18.56 12.23
N LYS A 348 -17.16 -17.45 12.90
CA LYS A 348 -18.13 -16.44 12.43
C LYS A 348 -17.50 -15.42 11.48
N TRP A 349 -16.18 -15.33 11.41
CA TRP A 349 -15.47 -14.36 10.56
C TRP A 349 -15.52 -14.81 9.10
N ASN A 350 -15.67 -13.86 8.18
CA ASN A 350 -15.84 -14.16 6.76
C ASN A 350 -14.48 -14.31 6.07
N TRP A 351 -13.95 -15.53 6.02
CA TRP A 351 -12.72 -15.82 5.27
C TRP A 351 -13.01 -16.87 4.21
N ARG A 352 -12.77 -16.46 2.96
CA ARG A 352 -13.17 -17.20 1.76
C ARG A 352 -11.94 -17.46 0.90
N SER A 353 -11.91 -18.63 0.27
CA SER A 353 -10.91 -19.03 -0.71
C SER A 353 -11.61 -19.58 -1.94
N GLU A 354 -11.22 -19.11 -3.13
CA GLU A 354 -11.85 -19.51 -4.38
C GLU A 354 -10.89 -19.48 -5.56
N GLY A 355 -10.79 -20.59 -6.29
CA GLY A 355 -9.88 -20.71 -7.43
C GLY A 355 -8.40 -20.68 -7.07
N ASP A 356 -8.06 -20.67 -5.78
CA ASP A 356 -6.68 -20.70 -5.29
C ASP A 356 -6.01 -22.04 -5.63
N GLN A 357 -4.75 -21.99 -6.05
CA GLN A 357 -3.94 -23.18 -6.27
C GLN A 357 -3.13 -23.50 -5.02
N MET A 358 -3.40 -24.66 -4.45
CA MET A 358 -2.68 -25.18 -3.29
C MET A 358 -1.63 -26.20 -3.72
N LEU A 359 -0.36 -25.91 -3.45
CA LEU A 359 0.78 -26.76 -3.81
C LEU A 359 1.52 -27.24 -2.57
N ASN A 360 2.20 -28.37 -2.69
CA ASN A 360 2.97 -29.00 -1.61
C ASN A 360 2.17 -29.22 -0.31
N GLY A 361 0.88 -29.57 -0.44
CA GLY A 361 0.02 -29.83 0.72
C GLY A 361 -0.52 -28.58 1.40
N ALA A 362 -0.36 -27.39 0.80
CA ALA A 362 -1.04 -26.19 1.27
C ALA A 362 -2.55 -26.41 1.41
N PHE A 363 -3.18 -25.75 2.38
CA PHE A 363 -4.64 -25.67 2.45
C PHE A 363 -5.10 -24.39 3.14
N PHE A 364 -6.32 -23.98 2.86
CA PHE A 364 -6.97 -22.80 3.44
C PHE A 364 -8.17 -23.25 4.28
N THR A 365 -8.30 -22.73 5.50
CA THR A 365 -9.44 -23.03 6.38
C THR A 365 -10.48 -21.89 6.29
N PRO A 366 -11.57 -22.06 5.51
CA PRO A 366 -12.60 -21.03 5.37
C PRO A 366 -13.50 -20.94 6.61
N SER A 367 -14.18 -19.80 6.76
CA SER A 367 -15.08 -19.53 7.87
C SER A 367 -16.16 -18.52 7.49
N GLY A 368 -17.19 -18.40 8.35
CA GLY A 368 -18.29 -17.46 8.17
C GLY A 368 -19.49 -18.05 7.44
N ALA A 369 -20.56 -17.26 7.35
CA ALA A 369 -21.68 -17.60 6.49
C ALA A 369 -21.20 -17.54 5.04
N GLY A 370 -21.47 -18.60 4.26
CA GLY A 370 -21.06 -18.69 2.85
C GLY A 370 -21.40 -17.44 2.03
N ALA A 371 -20.76 -17.32 0.86
CA ALA A 371 -20.80 -16.15 0.00
C ALA A 371 -22.18 -15.46 -0.08
N SER A 372 -22.20 -14.14 0.09
CA SER A 372 -23.34 -13.33 -0.35
C SER A 372 -23.63 -13.63 -1.83
N SER A 373 -24.88 -13.46 -2.26
CA SER A 373 -25.24 -13.67 -3.67
C SER A 373 -24.45 -12.79 -4.64
N SER A 374 -23.98 -11.62 -4.17
CA SER A 374 -23.09 -10.70 -4.88
C SER A 374 -21.65 -11.22 -4.98
N TYR A 375 -21.06 -11.78 -3.92
CA TYR A 375 -19.74 -12.40 -3.98
C TYR A 375 -19.74 -13.65 -4.88
N ALA A 376 -20.77 -14.50 -4.78
CA ALA A 376 -20.91 -15.67 -5.65
C ALA A 376 -21.06 -15.30 -7.14
N LYS A 377 -21.71 -14.18 -7.44
CA LYS A 377 -21.76 -13.62 -8.82
C LYS A 377 -20.42 -13.06 -9.26
N ALA A 378 -19.75 -12.33 -8.38
CA ALA A 378 -18.39 -11.85 -8.61
C ALA A 378 -17.51 -13.04 -9.02
N SER A 379 -17.52 -14.05 -8.19
CA SER A 379 -16.67 -15.20 -8.35
C SER A 379 -17.01 -16.09 -9.55
N SER A 380 -18.26 -16.11 -10.00
CA SER A 380 -18.66 -16.74 -11.26
C SER A 380 -18.00 -16.13 -12.51
N LEU A 381 -17.50 -14.89 -12.42
CA LEU A 381 -16.67 -14.26 -13.47
C LEU A 381 -15.17 -14.62 -13.33
N GLY A 382 -14.74 -15.15 -12.19
CA GLY A 382 -13.42 -15.71 -11.93
C GLY A 382 -12.28 -14.69 -11.82
N ALA A 383 -11.40 -14.87 -10.83
CA ALA A 383 -10.03 -14.37 -10.90
C ALA A 383 -9.29 -15.02 -12.08
N ARG A 384 -8.08 -14.55 -12.45
CA ARG A 384 -7.25 -15.30 -13.41
C ARG A 384 -7.00 -16.69 -12.85
N SER A 385 -6.92 -17.68 -13.75
CA SER A 385 -6.55 -19.04 -13.36
C SER A 385 -5.28 -18.98 -12.50
N SER A 386 -5.32 -19.58 -11.33
CA SER A 386 -4.17 -19.64 -10.41
C SER A 386 -2.95 -20.31 -11.05
N SER A 387 -3.15 -21.13 -12.08
CA SER A 387 -2.07 -21.67 -12.93
C SER A 387 -1.27 -20.61 -13.71
N LEU A 388 -1.86 -19.44 -13.96
CA LEU A 388 -1.21 -18.32 -14.65
C LEU A 388 -0.52 -17.35 -13.69
N VAL A 389 -0.74 -17.48 -12.38
CA VAL A 389 -0.21 -16.56 -11.36
C VAL A 389 1.30 -16.37 -11.52
N GLY A 390 2.07 -17.46 -11.56
CA GLY A 390 3.53 -17.36 -11.73
C GLY A 390 3.97 -16.68 -13.03
N THR A 391 3.13 -16.61 -14.07
CA THR A 391 3.43 -15.84 -15.30
C THR A 391 3.04 -14.37 -15.15
N ILE A 392 1.87 -14.07 -14.58
CA ILE A 392 1.37 -12.68 -14.46
C ILE A 392 2.05 -11.89 -13.34
N THR A 393 2.76 -12.56 -12.43
CA THR A 393 3.58 -11.95 -11.36
C THR A 393 5.08 -12.05 -11.63
N VAL A 394 5.52 -12.55 -12.80
CA VAL A 394 6.94 -12.73 -13.13
C VAL A 394 7.76 -11.43 -13.08
N SER A 395 7.08 -10.30 -13.27
CA SER A 395 7.66 -8.96 -13.24
C SER A 395 7.32 -8.17 -11.97
N ALA A 396 6.88 -8.85 -10.91
CA ALA A 396 6.68 -8.19 -9.62
C ALA A 396 8.01 -7.58 -9.12
N GLY A 397 7.91 -6.45 -8.44
CA GLY A 397 9.06 -5.63 -8.03
C GLY A 397 9.38 -4.51 -9.02
N VAL A 398 10.52 -3.87 -8.81
CA VAL A 398 10.98 -2.74 -9.63
C VAL A 398 11.25 -3.17 -11.07
N LEU A 399 10.74 -2.39 -12.03
CA LEU A 399 10.92 -2.62 -13.46
C LEU A 399 12.16 -1.90 -14.00
N SER A 400 12.89 -2.56 -14.90
CA SER A 400 14.00 -1.96 -15.65
C SER A 400 13.52 -1.19 -16.89
N CYS A 401 12.76 -0.12 -16.70
CA CYS A 401 12.26 0.70 -17.82
C CYS A 401 13.38 1.53 -18.49
N LYS A 402 13.43 1.56 -19.82
CA LYS A 402 14.33 2.44 -20.59
C LYS A 402 13.52 3.41 -21.46
N LYS A 403 13.97 4.68 -21.53
CA LYS A 403 13.32 5.69 -22.38
C LYS A 403 13.43 5.27 -23.85
N GLY A 404 12.35 5.45 -24.61
CA GLY A 404 12.28 5.08 -26.03
C GLY A 404 12.06 3.57 -26.28
N SER A 405 11.78 2.79 -25.24
CA SER A 405 11.33 1.41 -25.35
C SER A 405 10.14 1.16 -24.42
N ARG A 406 9.42 0.07 -24.67
CA ARG A 406 8.47 -0.45 -23.68
C ARG A 406 9.19 -0.68 -22.36
N CYS A 407 8.48 -0.44 -21.27
CA CYS A 407 8.83 -1.05 -20.00
C CYS A 407 8.27 -2.50 -19.98
#